data_AF-A0A6A6AAZ3-F1
#
_entry.id   AF-A0A6A6AAZ3-F1
#
_cell.length_a   1.000
_cell.length_b   1.000
_cell.length_c   1.000
_cell.angle_alpha   90.00
_cell.angle_beta   90.00
_cell.angle_gamma   90.00
#
_symmetry.space_group_name_H-M   'P 1'
#
loop_
_entity.id
_entity.type
_entity.pdbx_description
1 polymer ?
#
loop_
_entity_poly.entity_id
_entity_poly.type
_entity_poly.pdbx_seq_one_letter_code
_entity_poly.pdbx_strand_id
1 'polypeptide(L)'
;MPAPIPATALLAATQNDKAMLLDILELLNKLFARNSNQHRRSHWWKSLHQFRKQLGLLLSEVETGKKSERPEKIAARLTFWDEKYIHQWYYQFSQLTAVGPFAMLGLVMMASVARVCRICGITAVYEEIGSGDIKGILSANDELALAAEFGGVLDAGEEWDEGVVISREE
;
A
#
# COMPACT_ATOMS: atom_id res chain seq x y z
N MET A 1 -3.15 10.85 -14.03
CA MET A 1 -4.31 10.14 -13.43
C MET A 1 -3.83 8.76 -13.02
N PRO A 2 -4.18 8.26 -11.83
CA PRO A 2 -3.83 6.89 -11.45
C PRO A 2 -4.43 5.91 -12.47
N ALA A 3 -3.71 4.83 -12.75
CA ALA A 3 -4.17 3.82 -13.70
C ALA A 3 -5.47 3.16 -13.19
N PRO A 4 -6.47 2.93 -14.06
CA PRO A 4 -7.72 2.31 -13.64
C PRO A 4 -7.45 0.90 -13.12
N ILE A 5 -7.96 0.58 -11.93
CA ILE A 5 -7.73 -0.73 -11.31
C ILE A 5 -8.71 -1.74 -11.91
N PRO A 6 -8.23 -2.79 -12.59
CA PRO A 6 -9.11 -3.73 -13.26
C PRO A 6 -9.82 -4.65 -12.26
N ALA A 7 -11.09 -4.94 -12.49
CA ALA A 7 -11.86 -5.89 -11.67
C ALA A 7 -11.47 -7.37 -11.91
N THR A 8 -10.65 -7.64 -12.93
CA THR A 8 -10.28 -9.00 -13.37
C THR A 8 -9.61 -9.79 -12.25
N ALA A 9 -8.69 -9.17 -11.49
CA ALA A 9 -7.97 -9.82 -10.41
C ALA A 9 -8.93 -10.35 -9.32
N LEU A 10 -9.88 -9.53 -8.89
CA LEU A 10 -10.86 -9.92 -7.86
C LEU A 10 -11.85 -10.98 -8.37
N LEU A 11 -12.28 -10.87 -9.63
CA LEU A 11 -13.22 -11.83 -10.21
C LEU A 11 -12.58 -13.20 -10.43
N ALA A 12 -11.31 -13.21 -10.85
CA ALA A 12 -10.49 -14.41 -11.02
C ALA A 12 -9.88 -14.93 -9.71
N ALA A 13 -10.08 -14.21 -8.59
CA ALA A 13 -9.53 -14.61 -7.29
C ALA A 13 -10.01 -16.01 -6.89
N THR A 14 -9.10 -16.75 -6.27
CA THR A 14 -9.35 -18.12 -5.81
C THR A 14 -10.47 -18.16 -4.78
N GLN A 15 -11.11 -19.32 -4.60
CA GLN A 15 -12.13 -19.47 -3.57
C GLN A 15 -11.55 -19.19 -2.16
N ASN A 16 -10.28 -19.54 -1.94
CA ASN A 16 -9.57 -19.24 -0.70
C ASN A 16 -9.39 -17.73 -0.49
N ASP A 17 -9.00 -16.98 -1.53
CA ASP A 17 -8.88 -15.52 -1.42
C ASP A 17 -10.24 -14.86 -1.11
N LYS A 18 -11.33 -15.36 -1.71
CA LYS A 18 -12.69 -14.88 -1.42
C LYS A 18 -13.10 -15.20 0.03
N ALA A 19 -12.80 -16.39 0.53
CA ALA A 19 -13.02 -16.75 1.93
C ALA A 19 -12.20 -15.84 2.88
N MET A 20 -10.95 -15.55 2.54
CA MET A 20 -10.11 -14.65 3.32
C MET A 20 -10.67 -13.22 3.38
N LEU A 21 -11.30 -12.71 2.32
CA LEU A 21 -11.97 -11.40 2.38
C LEU A 21 -13.17 -11.40 3.33
N LEU A 22 -13.92 -12.50 3.38
CA LEU A 22 -15.02 -12.69 4.32
C LEU A 22 -14.51 -12.77 5.77
N ASP A 23 -13.43 -13.52 6.02
CA ASP A 23 -12.79 -13.62 7.33
C ASP A 23 -12.29 -12.25 7.82
N ILE A 24 -11.68 -11.47 6.92
CA ILE A 24 -11.27 -10.09 7.23
C ILE A 24 -12.50 -9.25 7.58
N LEU A 25 -13.59 -9.32 6.80
CA LEU A 25 -14.80 -8.57 7.12
C LEU A 25 -15.37 -8.97 8.49
N GLU A 26 -15.39 -10.25 8.82
CA GLU A 26 -15.84 -10.74 10.12
C GLU A 26 -14.95 -10.22 11.26
N LEU A 27 -13.61 -10.27 11.09
CA LEU A 27 -12.66 -9.70 12.02
C LEU A 27 -12.92 -8.20 12.24
N LEU A 28 -13.10 -7.43 11.16
CA LEU A 28 -13.42 -6.01 11.23
C LEU A 28 -14.74 -5.75 11.97
N ASN A 29 -15.76 -6.61 11.79
CA ASN A 29 -17.02 -6.52 12.51
C ASN A 29 -16.84 -6.70 14.01
N LYS A 30 -16.07 -7.70 14.42
CA LYS A 30 -15.77 -7.99 15.84
C LYS A 30 -14.96 -6.86 16.46
N LEU A 31 -13.93 -6.38 15.77
CA LEU A 31 -13.11 -5.26 16.23
C LEU A 31 -13.93 -3.98 16.34
N PHE A 32 -14.84 -3.75 15.39
CA PHE A 32 -15.77 -2.63 15.45
C PHE A 32 -16.64 -2.74 16.72
N ALA A 33 -17.38 -3.84 16.89
CA ALA A 33 -18.26 -4.02 18.05
C ALA A 33 -17.51 -3.81 19.39
N ARG A 34 -16.29 -4.35 19.52
CA ARG A 34 -15.48 -4.24 20.74
C ARG A 34 -15.03 -2.80 21.05
N ASN A 35 -14.67 -2.02 20.03
CA ASN A 35 -14.01 -0.72 20.21
C ASN A 35 -14.95 0.49 20.06
N SER A 36 -16.23 0.24 19.74
CA SER A 36 -17.23 1.29 19.47
C SER A 36 -17.42 2.27 20.63
N ASN A 37 -17.47 1.77 21.86
CA ASN A 37 -17.77 2.60 23.03
C ASN A 37 -16.57 3.47 23.47
N GLN A 38 -15.34 3.04 23.18
CA GLN A 38 -14.13 3.70 23.67
C GLN A 38 -13.55 4.69 22.64
N HIS A 39 -13.74 4.44 21.35
CA HIS A 39 -12.98 5.13 20.31
C HIS A 39 -13.83 5.92 19.31
N ARG A 40 -15.12 6.13 19.57
CA ARG A 40 -16.06 6.80 18.66
C ARG A 40 -15.57 8.15 18.09
N ARG A 41 -14.77 8.90 18.85
CA ARG A 41 -14.23 10.21 18.44
C ARG A 41 -12.87 10.14 17.73
N SER A 42 -12.21 8.99 17.73
CA SER A 42 -10.87 8.81 17.16
C SER A 42 -10.91 8.81 15.63
N HIS A 43 -9.84 9.30 14.98
CA HIS A 43 -9.76 9.33 13.52
C HIS A 43 -9.62 7.92 12.93
N TRP A 44 -8.75 7.08 13.51
CA TRP A 44 -8.59 5.69 13.10
C TRP A 44 -9.91 4.89 13.17
N TRP A 45 -10.78 5.21 14.12
CA TRP A 45 -12.08 4.56 14.28
C TRP A 45 -13.02 4.89 13.11
N LYS A 46 -13.02 6.13 12.63
CA LYS A 46 -13.78 6.53 11.43
C LYS A 46 -13.25 5.80 10.19
N SER A 47 -11.92 5.69 10.06
CA SER A 47 -11.29 4.93 8.98
C SER A 47 -11.64 3.44 9.05
N LEU A 48 -11.65 2.82 10.24
CA LEU A 48 -12.08 1.43 10.43
C LEU A 48 -13.54 1.25 9.99
N HIS A 49 -14.45 2.12 10.45
CA HIS A 49 -15.85 2.06 10.05
C HIS A 49 -16.02 2.13 8.53
N GLN A 50 -15.31 3.07 7.91
CA GLN A 50 -15.34 3.28 6.47
C GLN A 50 -14.78 2.07 5.72
N PHE A 51 -13.60 1.58 6.11
CA PHE A 51 -12.96 0.41 5.51
C PHE A 51 -13.88 -0.82 5.60
N ARG A 52 -14.42 -1.09 6.80
CA ARG A 52 -15.40 -2.17 7.02
C ARG A 52 -16.62 -2.03 6.09
N LYS A 53 -17.22 -0.85 6.01
CA LYS A 53 -18.41 -0.62 5.17
C LYS A 53 -18.09 -0.79 3.69
N GLN A 54 -16.98 -0.23 3.25
CA GLN A 54 -16.54 -0.35 1.86
C GLN A 54 -16.27 -1.82 1.49
N LEU A 55 -15.57 -2.58 2.34
CA LEU A 55 -15.36 -4.01 2.12
C LEU A 55 -16.68 -4.80 2.05
N GLY A 56 -17.64 -4.49 2.92
CA GLY A 56 -18.97 -5.10 2.86
C GLY A 56 -19.73 -4.78 1.56
N LEU A 57 -19.63 -3.54 1.06
CA LEU A 57 -20.23 -3.16 -0.23
C LEU A 57 -19.56 -3.89 -1.40
N LEU A 58 -18.23 -3.97 -1.40
CA LEU A 58 -17.48 -4.70 -2.43
C LEU A 58 -17.91 -6.17 -2.49
N LEU A 59 -17.97 -6.84 -1.34
CA LEU A 59 -18.39 -8.25 -1.27
C LEU A 59 -19.84 -8.44 -1.72
N SER A 60 -20.74 -7.53 -1.32
CA SER A 60 -22.12 -7.55 -1.83
C SER A 60 -22.15 -7.42 -3.36
N GLU A 61 -21.34 -6.56 -3.98
CA GLU A 61 -21.32 -6.41 -5.44
C GLU A 61 -20.76 -7.65 -6.15
N VAL A 62 -19.77 -8.29 -5.54
CA VAL A 62 -19.20 -9.56 -6.02
C VAL A 62 -20.24 -10.68 -5.98
N GLU A 63 -21.07 -10.75 -4.94
CA GLU A 63 -22.06 -11.81 -4.77
C GLU A 63 -23.36 -11.54 -5.55
N THR A 64 -24.01 -10.40 -5.28
CA THR A 64 -25.38 -10.11 -5.70
C THR A 64 -25.48 -9.18 -6.91
N GLY A 65 -24.37 -8.58 -7.35
CA GLY A 65 -24.35 -7.69 -8.50
C GLY A 65 -24.73 -8.39 -9.80
N LYS A 66 -25.50 -7.71 -10.66
CA LYS A 66 -25.83 -8.19 -12.01
C LYS A 66 -24.56 -8.53 -12.78
N LYS A 67 -24.47 -9.73 -13.36
CA LYS A 67 -23.26 -10.23 -14.02
C LYS A 67 -22.69 -9.29 -15.09
N SER A 68 -23.56 -8.59 -15.83
CA SER A 68 -23.16 -7.64 -16.87
C SER A 68 -22.54 -6.34 -16.33
N GLU A 69 -23.06 -5.79 -15.24
CA GLU A 69 -22.62 -4.51 -14.67
C GLU A 69 -21.55 -4.67 -13.57
N ARG A 70 -21.38 -5.90 -13.05
CA ARG A 70 -20.44 -6.25 -11.98
C ARG A 70 -19.00 -5.80 -12.21
N PRO A 71 -18.35 -6.11 -13.36
CA PRO A 71 -16.94 -5.76 -13.55
C PRO A 71 -16.71 -4.24 -13.53
N GLU A 72 -17.59 -3.47 -14.19
CA GLU A 72 -17.49 -2.01 -14.24
C GLU A 72 -17.68 -1.38 -12.86
N LYS A 73 -18.67 -1.84 -12.09
CA LYS A 73 -18.93 -1.36 -10.72
C LYS A 73 -17.76 -1.63 -9.78
N ILE A 74 -17.19 -2.84 -9.85
CA ILE A 74 -16.03 -3.22 -9.04
C ILE A 74 -14.83 -2.35 -9.42
N ALA A 75 -14.52 -2.21 -10.71
CA ALA A 75 -13.39 -1.42 -11.16
C ALA A 75 -13.51 0.06 -10.74
N ALA A 76 -14.70 0.64 -10.88
CA ALA A 76 -14.98 2.01 -10.44
C ALA A 76 -14.80 2.16 -8.91
N ARG A 77 -15.26 1.18 -8.12
CA ARG A 77 -15.07 1.18 -6.67
C ARG A 77 -13.61 1.07 -6.27
N LEU A 78 -12.85 0.16 -6.90
CA LEU A 78 -11.43 -0.04 -6.60
C LEU A 78 -10.61 1.22 -6.95
N THR A 79 -10.90 1.84 -8.09
CA THR A 79 -10.29 3.12 -8.49
C THR A 79 -10.62 4.22 -7.48
N PHE A 80 -11.88 4.30 -7.03
CA PHE A 80 -12.28 5.26 -5.99
C PHE A 80 -11.60 5.02 -4.64
N TRP A 81 -11.38 3.76 -4.27
CA TRP A 81 -10.65 3.43 -3.05
C TRP A 81 -9.21 3.89 -3.12
N ASP A 82 -8.56 3.64 -4.25
CA ASP A 82 -7.20 4.06 -4.50
C ASP A 82 -7.03 5.57 -4.35
N GLU A 83 -7.86 6.34 -5.04
CA GLU A 83 -7.80 7.79 -5.05
C GLU A 83 -8.05 8.43 -3.67
N LYS A 84 -9.00 7.90 -2.90
CA LYS A 84 -9.52 8.63 -1.72
C LYS A 84 -9.28 7.94 -0.38
N TYR A 85 -9.12 6.63 -0.35
CA TYR A 85 -9.29 5.88 0.89
C TYR A 85 -8.09 5.06 1.29
N ILE A 86 -7.39 4.39 0.37
CA ILE A 86 -6.31 3.45 0.72
C ILE A 86 -5.21 4.17 1.48
N HIS A 87 -4.74 5.31 0.96
CA HIS A 87 -3.73 6.12 1.64
C HIS A 87 -4.22 6.64 3.00
N GLN A 88 -5.49 7.07 3.08
CA GLN A 88 -6.07 7.56 4.33
C GLN A 88 -6.16 6.43 5.39
N TRP A 89 -6.62 5.24 5.01
CA TRP A 89 -6.71 4.10 5.92
C TRP A 89 -5.33 3.69 6.39
N TYR A 90 -4.38 3.56 5.47
CA TYR A 90 -3.01 3.18 5.80
C TYR A 90 -2.35 4.18 6.76
N TYR A 91 -2.47 5.48 6.48
CA TYR A 91 -1.95 6.55 7.34
C TYR A 91 -2.57 6.54 8.74
N GLN A 92 -3.90 6.41 8.83
CA GLN A 92 -4.57 6.41 10.14
C GLN A 92 -4.23 5.15 10.96
N PHE A 93 -4.01 4.02 10.31
CA PHE A 93 -3.61 2.78 10.97
C PHE A 93 -2.12 2.76 11.32
N SER A 94 -1.25 3.39 10.52
CA SER A 94 0.17 3.54 10.87
C SER A 94 0.35 4.45 12.09
N GLN A 95 -0.44 5.53 12.17
CA GLN A 95 -0.49 6.37 13.38
C GLN A 95 -0.94 5.56 14.59
N LEU A 96 -1.96 4.71 14.45
CA LEU A 96 -2.40 3.83 15.53
C LEU A 96 -1.29 2.85 15.95
N THR A 97 -0.49 2.35 15.01
CA THR A 97 0.67 1.50 15.30
C THR A 97 1.74 2.25 16.10
N ALA A 98 1.97 3.52 15.78
CA ALA A 98 2.91 4.37 16.51
C ALA A 98 2.44 4.67 17.95
N VAL A 99 1.14 4.53 18.24
CA VAL A 99 0.60 4.64 19.59
C VAL A 99 0.77 3.30 20.32
N GLY A 100 1.84 3.20 21.10
CA GLY A 100 2.27 1.96 21.79
C GLY A 100 1.17 1.06 22.36
N PRO A 101 0.24 1.58 23.20
CA PRO A 101 -0.84 0.76 23.79
C PRO A 101 -1.77 0.08 22.78
N PHE A 102 -1.87 0.61 21.55
CA PHE A 102 -2.72 0.09 20.49
C PHE A 102 -1.91 -0.44 19.29
N ALA A 103 -0.60 -0.60 19.44
CA ALA A 103 0.30 -0.96 18.34
C ALA A 103 -0.14 -2.25 17.62
N MET A 104 -0.52 -3.27 18.39
CA MET A 104 -1.00 -4.54 17.83
C MET A 104 -2.28 -4.39 17.01
N LEU A 105 -3.21 -3.52 17.45
CA LEU A 105 -4.42 -3.24 16.68
C LEU A 105 -4.07 -2.53 15.36
N GLY A 106 -3.16 -1.55 15.42
CA GLY A 106 -2.64 -0.86 14.23
C GLY A 106 -2.04 -1.83 13.21
N LEU A 107 -1.17 -2.75 13.65
CA LEU A 107 -0.56 -3.77 12.80
C LEU A 107 -1.60 -4.68 12.13
N VAL A 108 -2.60 -5.16 12.88
CA VAL A 108 -3.68 -5.99 12.33
C VAL A 108 -4.49 -5.22 11.28
N MET A 109 -4.76 -3.93 11.50
CA MET A 109 -5.47 -3.09 10.53
C MET A 109 -4.64 -2.83 9.27
N MET A 110 -3.36 -2.51 9.40
CA MET A 110 -2.46 -2.35 8.25
C MET A 110 -2.35 -3.64 7.43
N ALA A 111 -2.18 -4.79 8.10
CA ALA A 111 -2.12 -6.09 7.45
C ALA A 111 -3.43 -6.43 6.73
N SER A 112 -4.58 -6.09 7.31
CA SER A 112 -5.90 -6.28 6.68
C SER A 112 -6.04 -5.45 5.41
N VAL A 113 -5.65 -4.17 5.44
CA VAL A 113 -5.66 -3.29 4.25
C VAL A 113 -4.75 -3.85 3.17
N ALA A 114 -3.51 -4.21 3.52
CA ALA A 114 -2.55 -4.77 2.57
C ALA A 114 -3.07 -6.06 1.92
N ARG A 115 -3.68 -6.95 2.72
CA ARG A 115 -4.23 -8.21 2.22
C ARG A 115 -5.42 -8.00 1.29
N VAL A 116 -6.31 -7.05 1.60
CA VAL A 116 -7.42 -6.66 0.72
C VAL A 116 -6.89 -6.06 -0.58
N CYS A 117 -5.91 -5.15 -0.52
CA CYS A 117 -5.31 -4.54 -1.72
C CYS A 117 -4.66 -5.58 -2.64
N ARG A 118 -3.96 -6.56 -2.06
CA ARG A 118 -3.37 -7.67 -2.81
C ARG A 118 -4.43 -8.50 -3.54
N ILE A 119 -5.49 -8.92 -2.84
CA ILE A 119 -6.55 -9.76 -3.43
C ILE A 119 -7.35 -8.99 -4.50
N CYS A 120 -7.56 -7.69 -4.29
CA CYS A 120 -8.26 -6.85 -5.25
C CYS A 120 -7.41 -6.48 -6.48
N GLY A 121 -6.11 -6.81 -6.49
CA GLY A 121 -5.19 -6.49 -7.58
C GLY A 121 -4.62 -5.06 -7.53
N ILE A 122 -4.92 -4.29 -6.48
CA ILE A 122 -4.44 -2.91 -6.32
C ILE A 122 -2.92 -2.91 -6.18
N THR A 123 -2.37 -3.81 -5.37
CA THR A 123 -0.93 -3.92 -5.16
C THR A 123 -0.18 -4.27 -6.45
N ALA A 124 -0.75 -5.13 -7.29
CA ALA A 124 -0.14 -5.51 -8.57
C ALA A 124 -0.01 -4.30 -9.52
N VAL A 125 -1.02 -3.42 -9.56
CA VAL A 125 -0.95 -2.17 -10.33
C VAL A 125 0.17 -1.27 -9.83
N TYR A 126 0.34 -1.15 -8.50
CA TYR A 126 1.45 -0.37 -7.92
C TYR A 126 2.83 -0.97 -8.22
N GLU A 127 2.97 -2.29 -8.17
CA GLU A 127 4.21 -2.97 -8.51
C GLU A 127 4.56 -2.77 -9.99
N GLU A 128 3.58 -2.85 -10.88
CA GLU A 128 3.77 -2.60 -12.31
C GLU A 128 4.23 -1.16 -12.57
N ILE A 129 3.54 -0.16 -11.99
CA ILE A 129 3.92 1.25 -12.11
C ILE A 129 5.33 1.47 -11.54
N GLY A 130 5.61 0.97 -10.34
CA GLY A 130 6.93 1.10 -9.71
C GLY A 130 8.05 0.45 -10.53
N SER A 131 7.79 -0.72 -11.14
CA SER A 131 8.75 -1.37 -12.03
C SER A 131 9.02 -0.57 -13.31
N GLY A 132 7.99 0.08 -13.85
CA GLY A 132 8.10 0.98 -15.00
C GLY A 132 8.95 2.21 -14.69
N ASP A 133 8.70 2.85 -13.56
CA ASP A 133 9.45 4.05 -13.13
C ASP A 133 10.93 3.73 -12.89
N ILE A 134 11.24 2.63 -12.18
CA ILE A 134 12.62 2.18 -11.95
C ILE A 134 13.32 1.88 -13.28
N LYS A 135 12.64 1.18 -14.20
CA LYS A 135 13.17 0.87 -15.52
C LYS A 135 13.45 2.14 -16.33
N GLY A 136 12.57 3.13 -16.24
CA GLY A 136 12.74 4.43 -16.91
C GLY A 136 13.95 5.21 -16.37
N ILE A 137 14.17 5.20 -15.05
CA ILE A 137 15.37 5.79 -14.44
C ILE A 137 16.64 5.06 -14.90
N LEU A 138 16.63 3.72 -14.90
CA LEU A 138 17.78 2.93 -15.34
C LEU A 138 18.11 3.18 -16.81
N SER A 139 17.12 3.20 -17.69
CA SER A 139 17.35 3.51 -19.12
C SER A 139 17.83 4.94 -19.34
N ALA A 140 17.31 5.90 -18.58
CA ALA A 140 17.78 7.28 -18.65
C ALA A 140 19.25 7.40 -18.21
N ASN A 141 19.67 6.65 -17.17
CA ASN A 141 21.06 6.60 -16.72
C ASN A 141 21.98 5.88 -17.73
N ASP A 142 21.51 4.81 -18.37
CA ASP A 142 22.26 4.11 -19.43
C ASP A 142 22.42 5.00 -20.68
N GLU A 143 21.37 5.74 -21.06
CA GLU A 143 21.41 6.74 -22.14
C GLU A 143 22.33 7.93 -21.80
N LEU A 144 22.49 8.24 -20.50
CA LEU A 144 23.41 9.26 -20.01
C LEU A 144 24.88 8.78 -19.94
N ALA A 145 25.21 7.60 -20.46
CA ALA A 145 26.56 7.06 -20.72
C ALA A 145 27.71 7.64 -19.87
N LEU A 146 27.54 7.61 -18.55
CA LEU A 146 28.49 8.13 -17.57
C LEU A 146 29.76 7.26 -17.45
N ALA A 147 29.78 6.11 -18.11
CA ALA A 147 30.93 5.21 -18.13
C ALA A 147 32.13 5.79 -18.90
N ALA A 148 31.89 6.62 -19.91
CA ALA A 148 32.97 7.26 -20.68
C ALA A 148 33.50 8.54 -19.99
N GLU A 149 32.65 9.25 -19.24
CA GLU A 149 33.01 10.52 -18.60
C GLU A 149 33.69 10.32 -17.24
N PHE A 150 33.30 9.32 -16.44
CA PHE A 150 33.94 9.00 -15.15
C PHE A 150 35.13 8.04 -15.26
N GLY A 151 35.29 7.33 -16.39
CA GLY A 151 36.48 6.51 -16.65
C GLY A 151 37.79 7.32 -16.68
N GLY A 152 37.71 8.62 -16.99
CA GLY A 152 38.85 9.54 -16.93
C GLY A 152 39.10 10.17 -15.55
N VAL A 153 38.11 10.14 -14.64
CA VAL A 153 38.23 10.76 -13.30
C VAL A 153 38.94 9.84 -12.30
N LEU A 154 38.86 8.52 -12.49
CA LEU A 154 39.56 7.55 -11.63
C LEU A 154 41.04 7.34 -11.99
N ASP A 155 41.52 7.86 -13.14
CA ASP A 155 42.92 7.76 -13.58
C ASP A 155 43.70 9.07 -13.40
N ALA A 156 43.04 10.14 -12.94
CA ALA A 156 43.72 11.34 -12.49
C ALA A 156 44.26 11.07 -11.08
N GLY A 157 45.56 10.79 -10.98
CA GLY A 157 46.29 10.56 -9.73
C GLY A 157 46.25 11.76 -8.78
N GLU A 158 45.09 12.02 -8.18
CA GLU A 158 44.96 12.88 -7.02
C GLU A 158 45.46 12.11 -5.80
N GLU A 159 46.66 12.47 -5.39
CA GLU A 159 47.24 12.16 -4.09
C GLU A 159 46.31 12.77 -3.03
N TRP A 160 45.45 11.93 -2.44
CA TRP A 160 44.55 12.35 -1.37
C TRP A 160 45.40 12.69 -0.14
N ASP A 161 45.36 13.94 0.31
CA ASP A 161 46.03 14.41 1.54
C ASP A 161 45.43 13.68 2.75
N GLU A 162 46.09 12.60 3.16
CA GLU A 162 45.80 11.86 4.39
C GLU A 162 46.17 12.75 5.59
N GLY A 163 45.20 13.56 6.01
CA GLY A 163 45.38 14.54 7.08
C GLY A 163 46.09 14.00 8.33
N VAL A 164 46.93 14.84 8.94
CA VAL A 164 47.79 14.47 10.06
C VAL A 164 47.01 14.35 11.37
N VAL A 165 47.19 13.23 12.07
CA VAL A 165 46.58 12.96 13.39
C VAL A 165 47.25 13.81 14.46
N ILE A 166 46.50 14.74 15.06
CA ILE A 166 46.95 15.52 16.23
C ILE A 166 46.57 14.74 17.50
N SER A 167 47.56 14.15 18.16
CA SER A 167 47.39 13.62 19.51
C SER A 167 47.34 14.77 20.53
N ARG A 168 46.38 14.71 21.47
CA ARG A 168 46.36 15.60 22.63
C ARG A 168 47.41 15.12 23.65
N GLU A 169 48.33 15.99 24.02
CA GLU A 169 49.17 15.80 25.21
C GLU A 169 48.33 16.07 26.48
N GLU A 170 48.62 15.31 27.54
CA GLU A 170 47.87 15.18 28.81
C GLU A 170 47.53 16.50 29.52
#